data_AF-A0A1W2CTR5-F1
#
_entry.id   AF-A0A1W2CTR5-F1
#
_cell.length_a   1.000
_cell.length_b   1.000
_cell.length_c   1.000
_cell.angle_alpha   90.00
_cell.angle_beta   90.00
_cell.angle_gamma   90.00
#
_symmetry.space_group_name_H-M   'P 1'
#
loop_
_entity.id
_entity.type
_entity.pdbx_description
1 polymer ?
#
loop_
_entity_poly.entity_id
_entity_poly.type
_entity_poly.pdbx_seq_one_letter_code
_entity_poly.pdbx_strand_id
1 'polypeptide(L)'
;MEKATRKALATIAEEKARLPFHGYIEGKESNLEPLIRFFPGWTLQEADGVWCAAFVYYCCREAGFDLPIRPDECRSCHLAGCIAWEEWAIGDDRIGYHKGTDTFVPEAGDIVLYDRVFNNQEHDHIGIVLRKRGNTLIVAEGNKDNISQIVERPLGEHIRAYIRIPDGYRYDRTGSAFFIGFKGKSNASAVLVRSVSPDHSLLTNSFTGLKKDIEALKADCGSVYLFGVDKNLKDSFRIEKVAEKGGSRFETCLDTDALRKQLEASGIRTCVSERPTKYLCNEAYWELLRKFGGRAVLIHIPTIRYNDESWPAKLTQILR
;
A
#
# COMPACT_ATOMS: atom_id res chain seq x y z
N MET A 1 10.88 13.73 7.76
CA MET A 1 11.07 12.29 8.06
C MET A 1 12.49 11.93 7.71
N GLU A 2 13.19 11.19 8.58
CA GLU A 2 14.46 10.57 8.20
C GLU A 2 14.23 9.61 7.03
N LYS A 3 15.21 9.53 6.12
CA LYS A 3 15.17 8.66 4.96
C LYS A 3 15.31 7.20 5.45
N ALA A 4 14.45 6.30 4.98
CA ALA A 4 14.56 4.87 5.30
C ALA A 4 15.94 4.33 4.90
N THR A 5 16.56 3.47 5.71
CA THR A 5 17.86 2.88 5.37
C THR A 5 17.92 1.40 5.72
N ARG A 6 18.75 0.65 5.00
CA ARG A 6 19.05 -0.76 5.32
C ARG A 6 19.64 -0.93 6.71
N LYS A 7 20.47 0.04 7.14
CA LYS A 7 21.03 0.06 8.50
C LYS A 7 19.92 0.18 9.56
N ALA A 8 18.97 1.09 9.36
CA ALA A 8 17.82 1.23 10.24
C ALA A 8 16.96 -0.05 10.25
N LEU A 9 16.75 -0.68 9.08
CA LEU A 9 16.05 -1.94 8.97
C LEU A 9 16.71 -3.06 9.79
N ALA A 10 18.04 -3.22 9.68
CA ALA A 10 18.75 -4.21 10.49
C ALA A 10 18.62 -3.95 12.00
N THR A 11 18.77 -2.69 12.43
CA THR A 11 18.63 -2.31 13.85
C THR A 11 17.22 -2.59 14.36
N ILE A 12 16.19 -2.20 13.61
CA ILE A 12 14.79 -2.43 13.98
C ILE A 12 14.48 -3.91 13.97
N ALA A 13 14.89 -4.65 12.95
CA ALA A 13 14.65 -6.08 12.88
C ALA A 13 15.28 -6.82 14.07
N GLU A 14 16.49 -6.42 14.48
CA GLU A 14 17.15 -6.98 15.67
C GLU A 14 16.38 -6.64 16.96
N GLU A 15 15.88 -5.42 17.11
CA GLU A 15 15.04 -5.01 18.23
C GLU A 15 13.72 -5.82 18.26
N LYS A 16 13.01 -5.87 17.13
CA LYS A 16 11.70 -6.52 17.01
C LYS A 16 11.80 -8.04 17.12
N ALA A 17 12.90 -8.64 16.68
CA ALA A 17 13.17 -10.06 16.90
C ALA A 17 13.42 -10.41 18.37
N ARG A 18 13.86 -9.45 19.20
CA ARG A 18 14.02 -9.63 20.66
C ARG A 18 12.74 -9.34 21.44
N LEU A 19 11.76 -8.68 20.82
CA LEU A 19 10.43 -8.58 21.40
C LEU A 19 9.77 -9.97 21.37
N PRO A 20 8.89 -10.28 22.33
CA PRO A 20 8.22 -11.56 22.38
C PRO A 20 7.01 -11.56 21.43
N PHE A 21 7.15 -11.25 20.14
CA PHE A 21 6.04 -11.49 19.21
C PHE A 21 5.80 -12.99 19.11
N HIS A 22 4.56 -13.41 19.26
CA HIS A 22 4.18 -14.80 19.20
C HIS A 22 2.73 -14.96 18.75
N GLY A 23 2.48 -16.05 18.02
CA GLY A 23 1.12 -16.51 17.79
C GLY A 23 0.53 -17.15 19.05
N TYR A 24 -0.44 -18.05 18.86
CA TYR A 24 -0.97 -18.85 19.96
C TYR A 24 0.10 -19.85 20.42
N ILE A 25 0.51 -19.72 21.68
CA ILE A 25 1.45 -20.62 22.34
C ILE A 25 0.86 -21.04 23.68
N GLU A 26 1.36 -22.14 24.26
CA GLU A 26 0.76 -22.75 25.45
C GLU A 26 0.53 -21.73 26.58
N GLY A 27 -0.74 -21.54 26.96
CA GLY A 27 -1.15 -20.64 28.04
C GLY A 27 -1.04 -19.14 27.73
N LYS A 28 -0.86 -18.73 26.46
CA LYS A 28 -0.79 -17.31 26.08
C LYS A 28 -1.55 -17.01 24.80
N GLU A 29 -2.34 -15.93 24.86
CA GLU A 29 -2.98 -15.34 23.69
C GLU A 29 -1.95 -14.75 22.72
N SER A 30 -2.22 -14.84 21.42
CA SER A 30 -1.40 -14.21 20.38
C SER A 30 -1.28 -12.69 20.61
N ASN A 31 -0.13 -12.12 20.23
CA ASN A 31 0.11 -10.66 20.28
C ASN A 31 0.53 -10.09 18.91
N LEU A 32 0.11 -10.74 17.83
CA LEU A 32 0.49 -10.40 16.46
C LEU A 32 -0.27 -9.19 15.89
N GLU A 33 -1.17 -8.54 16.63
CA GLU A 33 -1.97 -7.39 16.17
C GLU A 33 -1.12 -6.29 15.50
N PRO A 34 0.06 -5.91 16.03
CA PRO A 34 0.88 -4.88 15.39
C PRO A 34 1.39 -5.26 14.01
N LEU A 35 1.59 -6.56 13.74
CA LEU A 35 2.07 -7.08 12.46
C LEU A 35 0.91 -7.19 11.47
N ILE A 36 -0.23 -7.75 11.89
CA ILE A 36 -1.33 -8.09 10.99
C ILE A 36 -2.24 -6.90 10.66
N ARG A 37 -2.19 -5.80 11.43
CA ARG A 37 -2.99 -4.58 11.17
C ARG A 37 -2.79 -4.00 9.76
N PHE A 38 -1.67 -4.33 9.11
CA PHE A 38 -1.37 -3.91 7.76
C PHE A 38 -2.08 -4.76 6.69
N PHE A 39 -2.56 -5.96 7.02
CA PHE A 39 -3.13 -6.91 6.07
C PHE A 39 -4.64 -7.07 6.33
N PRO A 40 -5.48 -6.19 5.75
CA PRO A 40 -6.92 -6.27 5.94
C PRO A 40 -7.44 -7.59 5.41
N GLY A 41 -8.00 -8.42 6.30
CA GLY A 41 -8.45 -9.78 6.00
C GLY A 41 -7.71 -10.86 6.75
N TRP A 42 -6.62 -10.54 7.47
CA TRP A 42 -6.02 -11.45 8.43
C TRP A 42 -6.59 -11.24 9.84
N THR A 43 -7.05 -12.32 10.43
CA THR A 43 -7.30 -12.46 11.87
C THR A 43 -6.06 -13.02 12.58
N LEU A 44 -6.02 -12.96 13.91
CA LEU A 44 -4.95 -13.58 14.70
C LEU A 44 -4.89 -15.10 14.46
N GLN A 45 -6.05 -15.73 14.28
CA GLN A 45 -6.16 -17.17 14.01
C GLN A 45 -5.61 -17.53 12.63
N GLU A 46 -5.87 -16.72 11.60
CA GLU A 46 -5.35 -16.97 10.24
C GLU A 46 -3.85 -16.70 10.13
N ALA A 47 -3.33 -15.77 10.91
CA ALA A 47 -1.90 -15.46 10.94
C ALA A 47 -1.08 -16.48 11.73
N ASP A 48 -1.71 -17.24 12.62
CA ASP A 48 -1.04 -18.16 13.53
C ASP A 48 -0.21 -19.21 12.76
N GLY A 49 1.07 -19.34 13.13
CA GLY A 49 1.98 -20.26 12.45
C GLY A 49 2.39 -19.89 11.01
N VAL A 50 1.95 -18.75 10.46
CA VAL A 50 2.24 -18.34 9.05
C VAL A 50 2.64 -16.87 8.87
N TRP A 51 3.16 -16.21 9.91
CA TRP A 51 3.37 -14.76 9.95
C TRP A 51 4.81 -14.27 9.67
N CYS A 52 5.71 -15.13 9.16
CA CYS A 52 7.12 -14.77 8.93
C CYS A 52 7.31 -13.56 7.99
N ALA A 53 6.61 -13.53 6.85
CA ALA A 53 6.67 -12.41 5.91
C ALA A 53 5.96 -11.15 6.43
N ALA A 54 4.91 -11.30 7.24
CA ALA A 54 4.28 -10.18 7.92
C ALA A 54 5.24 -9.49 8.93
N PHE A 55 6.10 -10.26 9.61
CA PHE A 55 7.16 -9.71 10.47
C PHE A 55 8.19 -8.90 9.68
N VAL A 56 8.66 -9.41 8.53
CA VAL A 56 9.60 -8.69 7.66
C VAL A 56 8.97 -7.41 7.13
N TYR A 57 7.71 -7.47 6.69
CA TYR A 57 6.95 -6.28 6.28
C TYR A 57 6.84 -5.25 7.40
N TYR A 58 6.47 -5.68 8.61
CA TYR A 58 6.38 -4.83 9.80
C TYR A 58 7.72 -4.11 10.07
N CYS A 59 8.84 -4.83 10.05
CA CYS A 59 10.17 -4.24 10.26
C CYS A 59 10.51 -3.21 9.18
N CYS A 60 10.18 -3.48 7.90
CA CYS A 60 10.37 -2.51 6.82
C CYS A 60 9.58 -1.21 7.05
N ARG A 61 8.31 -1.33 7.47
CA ARG A 61 7.43 -0.19 7.75
C ARG A 61 7.94 0.64 8.93
N GLU A 62 8.37 -0.01 10.01
CA GLU A 62 8.95 0.67 11.18
C GLU A 62 10.28 1.36 10.83
N ALA A 63 11.05 0.80 9.89
CA ALA A 63 12.28 1.39 9.36
C ALA A 63 12.03 2.55 8.37
N GLY A 64 10.77 2.90 8.12
CA GLY A 64 10.38 4.03 7.29
C GLY A 64 10.24 3.71 5.80
N PHE A 65 10.38 2.45 5.38
CA PHE A 65 10.13 2.07 4.00
C PHE A 65 8.64 2.19 3.66
N ASP A 66 8.36 2.85 2.54
CA ASP A 66 7.01 3.00 2.02
C ASP A 66 6.72 1.85 1.06
N LEU A 67 6.26 0.73 1.64
CA LEU A 67 5.91 -0.49 0.91
C LEU A 67 4.39 -0.64 0.78
N PRO A 68 3.89 -1.10 -0.38
CA PRO A 68 2.49 -1.46 -0.55
C PRO A 68 2.24 -2.81 0.14
N ILE A 69 1.00 -3.06 0.57
CA ILE A 69 0.62 -4.39 1.06
C ILE A 69 0.82 -5.45 -0.03
N ARG A 70 0.41 -5.12 -1.25
CA ARG A 70 0.58 -5.92 -2.46
C ARG A 70 1.17 -5.04 -3.56
N PRO A 71 2.46 -5.16 -3.90
CA PRO A 71 3.01 -4.58 -5.12
C PRO A 71 2.28 -5.08 -6.37
N ASP A 72 2.23 -4.26 -7.41
CA ASP A 72 1.59 -4.55 -8.70
C ASP A 72 2.34 -5.68 -9.45
N GLU A 73 3.63 -5.85 -9.15
CA GLU A 73 4.47 -6.95 -9.60
C GLU A 73 4.02 -8.31 -9.03
N CYS A 74 3.35 -8.31 -7.87
CA CYS A 74 2.91 -9.53 -7.19
C CYS A 74 1.63 -10.11 -7.80
N ARG A 75 1.79 -11.25 -8.48
CA ARG A 75 0.70 -11.99 -9.14
C ARG A 75 0.03 -12.96 -8.19
N SER A 76 0.79 -13.58 -7.31
CA SER A 76 0.29 -14.66 -6.42
C SER A 76 -0.47 -14.11 -5.22
N CYS A 77 0.20 -13.38 -4.34
CA CYS A 77 -0.37 -12.88 -3.08
C CYS A 77 0.20 -11.51 -2.66
N HIS A 78 -0.08 -11.07 -1.43
CA HIS A 78 0.48 -9.85 -0.85
C HIS A 78 1.76 -10.14 -0.05
N LEU A 79 2.50 -9.10 0.38
CA LEU A 79 3.79 -9.21 1.11
C LEU A 79 3.70 -9.85 2.51
N ALA A 80 2.57 -10.46 2.89
CA ALA A 80 2.53 -11.39 4.02
C ALA A 80 2.83 -12.84 3.60
N GLY A 81 3.06 -13.10 2.30
CA GLY A 81 3.54 -14.38 1.78
C GLY A 81 4.94 -14.26 1.19
N CYS A 82 5.80 -15.24 1.44
CA CYS A 82 7.20 -15.25 1.00
C CYS A 82 7.37 -15.12 -0.52
N ILE A 83 6.51 -15.78 -1.31
CA ILE A 83 6.54 -15.73 -2.78
C ILE A 83 6.34 -14.31 -3.34
N ALA A 84 5.49 -13.50 -2.71
CA ALA A 84 5.23 -12.14 -3.16
C ALA A 84 6.49 -11.26 -3.08
N TRP A 85 7.36 -11.49 -2.08
CA TRP A 85 8.63 -10.76 -1.96
C TRP A 85 9.57 -11.05 -3.14
N GLU A 86 9.64 -12.30 -3.58
CA GLU A 86 10.43 -12.67 -4.76
C GLU A 86 9.84 -12.08 -6.04
N GLU A 87 8.52 -12.22 -6.26
CA GLU A 87 7.85 -11.64 -7.44
C GLU A 87 8.09 -10.13 -7.53
N TRP A 88 7.98 -9.43 -6.39
CA TRP A 88 8.23 -8.00 -6.32
C TRP A 88 9.68 -7.64 -6.63
N ALA A 89 10.64 -8.32 -6.01
CA ALA A 89 12.05 -8.05 -6.24
C ALA A 89 12.52 -8.36 -7.67
N ILE A 90 11.89 -9.33 -8.34
CA ILE A 90 12.14 -9.64 -9.76
C ILE A 90 11.49 -8.60 -10.68
N GLY A 91 10.30 -8.13 -10.33
CA GLY A 91 9.51 -7.23 -11.19
C GLY A 91 9.87 -5.76 -11.10
N ASP A 92 10.53 -5.33 -10.03
CA ASP A 92 10.93 -3.93 -9.81
C ASP A 92 12.45 -3.76 -9.93
N ASP A 93 12.89 -3.25 -11.07
CA ASP A 93 14.30 -3.04 -11.43
C ASP A 93 15.09 -2.14 -10.45
N ARG A 94 14.40 -1.44 -9.54
CA ARG A 94 15.03 -0.63 -8.48
C ARG A 94 15.49 -1.48 -7.30
N ILE A 95 15.03 -2.72 -7.20
CA ILE A 95 15.31 -3.65 -6.10
C ILE A 95 16.40 -4.62 -6.52
N GLY A 96 17.40 -4.84 -5.65
CA GLY A 96 18.41 -5.84 -5.89
C GLY A 96 17.88 -7.24 -5.60
N TYR A 97 17.58 -8.02 -6.63
CA TYR A 97 17.31 -9.45 -6.50
C TYR A 97 18.58 -10.27 -6.81
N HIS A 98 18.95 -11.15 -5.89
CA HIS A 98 20.13 -12.01 -6.03
C HIS A 98 19.75 -13.45 -5.69
N LYS A 99 19.98 -14.38 -6.61
CA LYS A 99 19.67 -15.79 -6.36
C LYS A 99 20.65 -16.36 -5.34
N GLY A 100 20.23 -17.32 -4.51
CA GLY A 100 21.07 -17.89 -3.44
C GLY A 100 22.34 -18.58 -3.95
N THR A 101 22.38 -18.96 -5.22
CA THR A 101 23.55 -19.53 -5.92
C THR A 101 24.57 -18.49 -6.39
N ASP A 102 24.24 -17.20 -6.31
CA ASP A 102 25.10 -16.13 -6.80
C ASP A 102 26.24 -15.87 -5.83
N THR A 103 27.34 -15.26 -6.30
CA THR A 103 28.47 -14.83 -5.45
C THR A 103 28.13 -13.59 -4.60
N PHE A 104 26.85 -13.32 -4.38
CA PHE A 104 26.37 -12.18 -3.64
C PHE A 104 26.78 -12.28 -2.17
N VAL A 105 27.31 -11.18 -1.63
CA VAL A 105 27.67 -11.08 -0.21
C VAL A 105 26.56 -10.31 0.50
N PRO A 106 25.72 -10.99 1.31
CA PRO A 106 24.65 -10.32 2.03
C PRO A 106 25.21 -9.40 3.12
N GLU A 107 24.56 -8.27 3.28
CA GLU A 107 24.85 -7.22 4.25
C GLU A 107 23.68 -7.02 5.22
N ALA A 108 23.94 -6.29 6.29
CA ALA A 108 22.90 -5.91 7.24
C ALA A 108 21.76 -5.16 6.54
N GLY A 109 20.52 -5.60 6.76
CA GLY A 109 19.31 -5.04 6.18
C GLY A 109 18.90 -5.65 4.85
N ASP A 110 19.70 -6.57 4.28
CA ASP A 110 19.21 -7.42 3.20
C ASP A 110 18.17 -8.39 3.74
N ILE A 111 17.19 -8.74 2.91
CA ILE A 111 16.18 -9.74 3.20
C ILE A 111 16.63 -11.05 2.58
N VAL A 112 16.43 -12.16 3.28
CA VAL A 112 16.79 -13.51 2.83
C VAL A 112 15.54 -14.38 2.76
N LEU A 113 15.37 -15.06 1.63
CA LEU A 113 14.32 -16.05 1.38
C LEU A 113 14.91 -17.46 1.47
N TYR A 114 14.15 -18.39 2.04
CA TYR A 114 14.57 -19.77 2.22
C TYR A 114 13.61 -20.76 1.57
N ASP A 115 14.19 -21.87 1.10
CA ASP A 115 13.49 -23.08 0.72
C ASP A 115 13.77 -24.18 1.76
N ARG A 116 12.75 -24.95 2.11
CA ARG A 116 12.84 -26.21 2.85
C ARG A 116 13.51 -26.11 4.24
N VAL A 117 13.16 -25.10 5.02
CA VAL A 117 13.69 -24.88 6.38
C VAL A 117 12.66 -25.01 7.51
N PHE A 118 11.37 -24.96 7.20
CA PHE A 118 10.27 -25.04 8.17
C PHE A 118 9.20 -26.05 7.76
N ASN A 119 8.58 -25.89 6.59
CA ASN A 119 7.55 -26.79 6.07
C ASN A 119 8.04 -27.72 4.94
N ASN A 120 9.33 -27.65 4.58
CA ASN A 120 9.94 -28.46 3.52
C ASN A 120 9.39 -28.15 2.10
N GLN A 121 9.02 -26.90 1.83
CA GLN A 121 8.53 -26.43 0.52
C GLN A 121 9.45 -25.36 -0.09
N GLU A 122 9.13 -24.92 -1.30
CA GLU A 122 9.71 -23.69 -1.84
C GLU A 122 9.02 -22.46 -1.23
N HIS A 123 9.73 -21.33 -1.16
CA HIS A 123 9.27 -20.10 -0.51
C HIS A 123 8.83 -20.31 0.94
N ASP A 124 9.57 -21.16 1.65
CA ASP A 124 9.23 -21.68 2.97
C ASP A 124 9.29 -20.60 4.05
N HIS A 125 10.36 -19.79 4.02
CA HIS A 125 10.62 -18.82 5.09
C HIS A 125 11.34 -17.57 4.61
N ILE A 126 11.35 -16.55 5.46
CA ILE A 126 11.96 -15.26 5.18
C ILE A 126 12.49 -14.61 6.47
N GLY A 127 13.57 -13.85 6.36
CA GLY A 127 14.14 -13.10 7.46
C GLY A 127 14.94 -11.87 7.01
N ILE A 128 15.44 -11.10 7.97
CA ILE A 128 16.28 -9.92 7.71
C ILE A 128 17.70 -10.18 8.22
N VAL A 129 18.68 -10.05 7.35
CA VAL A 129 20.10 -10.24 7.67
C VAL A 129 20.55 -9.14 8.63
N LEU A 130 21.12 -9.55 9.77
CA LEU A 130 21.72 -8.64 10.74
C LEU A 130 23.23 -8.53 10.53
N ARG A 131 23.87 -9.67 10.24
CA ARG A 131 25.31 -9.78 9.92
C ARG A 131 25.65 -11.17 9.40
N LYS A 132 26.75 -11.27 8.65
CA LYS A 132 27.40 -12.53 8.30
C LYS A 132 28.48 -12.88 9.32
N ARG A 133 28.59 -14.16 9.70
CA ARG A 133 29.62 -14.69 10.61
C ARG A 133 30.23 -15.95 9.98
N GLY A 134 31.36 -15.80 9.29
CA GLY A 134 31.99 -16.94 8.60
C GLY A 134 31.04 -17.54 7.56
N ASN A 135 30.65 -18.80 7.76
CA ASN A 135 29.72 -19.53 6.88
C ASN A 135 28.26 -19.52 7.38
N THR A 136 27.91 -18.63 8.31
CA THR A 136 26.54 -18.46 8.79
C THR A 136 26.05 -17.02 8.64
N LEU A 137 24.73 -16.86 8.64
CA LEU A 137 24.02 -15.60 8.76
C LEU A 137 23.36 -15.52 10.12
N ILE A 138 23.47 -14.35 10.75
CA ILE A 138 22.65 -13.99 11.89
C ILE A 138 21.47 -13.19 11.34
N VAL A 139 20.26 -13.67 11.57
CA VAL A 139 19.03 -13.20 10.91
C VAL A 139 17.96 -12.94 11.96
N ALA A 140 17.21 -11.86 11.80
CA ALA A 140 15.99 -11.60 12.54
C ALA A 140 14.81 -12.26 11.81
N GLU A 141 14.11 -13.16 12.50
CA GLU A 141 13.02 -13.94 11.92
C GLU A 141 11.76 -13.84 12.80
N GLY A 142 10.61 -13.85 12.13
CA GLY A 142 9.32 -14.08 12.75
C GLY A 142 8.86 -15.50 12.49
N ASN A 143 7.96 -16.02 13.32
CA ASN A 143 7.34 -17.33 13.15
C ASN A 143 8.34 -18.51 13.09
N LYS A 144 9.46 -18.42 13.82
CA LYS A 144 10.26 -19.61 14.10
C LYS A 144 9.75 -20.18 15.42
N ASP A 145 9.13 -21.36 15.37
CA ASP A 145 8.43 -21.98 16.50
C ASP A 145 7.30 -21.08 17.05
N ASN A 146 6.61 -20.41 16.13
CA ASN A 146 5.55 -19.43 16.39
C ASN A 146 5.97 -18.22 17.23
N ILE A 147 7.27 -17.92 17.31
CA ILE A 147 7.83 -16.73 17.99
C ILE A 147 8.79 -15.94 17.09
N SER A 148 9.04 -14.68 17.43
CA SER A 148 10.12 -13.88 16.83
C SER A 148 11.43 -14.11 17.57
N GLN A 149 12.53 -14.21 16.83
CA GLN A 149 13.84 -14.47 17.40
C GLN A 149 14.99 -14.15 16.44
N ILE A 150 16.19 -14.06 17.02
CA ILE A 150 17.44 -14.00 16.26
C ILE A 150 17.92 -15.43 16.04
N VAL A 151 18.12 -15.81 14.78
CA VAL A 151 18.49 -17.16 14.37
C VAL A 151 19.85 -17.13 13.67
N GLU A 152 20.66 -18.15 13.91
CA GLU A 152 21.89 -18.40 13.15
C GLU A 152 21.61 -19.49 12.11
N ARG A 153 21.78 -19.18 10.82
CA ARG A 153 21.55 -20.11 9.71
C ARG A 153 22.80 -20.32 8.87
N PRO A 154 23.10 -21.56 8.43
CA PRO A 154 24.22 -21.79 7.52
C PRO A 154 23.95 -21.15 6.16
N LEU A 155 25.01 -20.68 5.52
CA LEU A 155 25.01 -20.42 4.08
C LEU A 155 24.94 -21.77 3.35
N GLY A 156 24.06 -21.88 2.35
CA GLY A 156 23.93 -23.12 1.59
C GLY A 156 22.68 -23.19 0.73
N GLU A 157 22.34 -24.43 0.33
CA GLU A 157 21.31 -24.76 -0.65
C GLU A 157 19.89 -24.35 -0.26
N HIS A 158 19.63 -24.14 1.03
CA HIS A 158 18.35 -23.67 1.53
C HIS A 158 18.11 -22.18 1.30
N ILE A 159 19.15 -21.41 0.95
CA ILE A 159 18.99 -20.00 0.61
C ILE A 159 18.46 -19.92 -0.81
N ARG A 160 17.23 -19.42 -0.94
CA ARG A 160 16.58 -19.24 -2.23
C ARG A 160 17.10 -17.99 -2.92
N ALA A 161 17.07 -16.86 -2.22
CA ALA A 161 17.45 -15.56 -2.75
C ALA A 161 17.71 -14.55 -1.63
N TYR A 162 18.38 -13.46 -2.00
CA TYR A 162 18.48 -12.23 -1.24
C TYR A 162 17.79 -11.10 -1.97
N ILE A 163 17.16 -10.21 -1.19
CA ILE A 163 16.48 -9.01 -1.68
C ILE A 163 17.10 -7.81 -0.97
N ARG A 164 17.59 -6.85 -1.76
CA ARG A 164 18.18 -5.60 -1.29
C ARG A 164 17.31 -4.42 -1.70
N ILE A 165 16.58 -3.88 -0.74
CA ILE A 165 15.80 -2.65 -0.92
C ILE A 165 16.75 -1.45 -0.74
N PRO A 166 16.87 -0.53 -1.73
CA PRO A 166 17.81 0.59 -1.64
C PRO A 166 17.39 1.63 -0.60
N ASP A 167 18.35 2.38 -0.07
CA ASP A 167 18.07 3.43 0.93
C ASP A 167 17.14 4.52 0.39
N GLY A 168 16.09 4.79 1.16
CA GLY A 168 14.98 5.69 0.83
C GLY A 168 14.13 5.25 -0.32
N TYR A 169 14.11 3.95 -0.60
CA TYR A 169 13.13 3.36 -1.47
C TYR A 169 11.72 3.77 -1.05
N ARG A 170 10.93 4.19 -2.02
CA ARG A 170 9.51 4.43 -1.90
C ARG A 170 8.85 3.71 -3.05
N TYR A 171 7.80 2.95 -2.74
CA TYR A 171 7.03 2.34 -3.79
C TYR A 171 6.18 3.39 -4.49
N ASP A 172 6.72 3.90 -5.59
CA ASP A 172 5.94 4.72 -6.50
C ASP A 172 4.94 3.79 -7.19
N ARG A 173 3.67 3.81 -6.75
CA ARG A 173 2.55 3.21 -7.48
C ARG A 173 2.25 4.03 -8.73
N THR A 174 3.20 4.09 -9.66
CA THR A 174 2.93 4.46 -11.05
C THR A 174 2.25 3.26 -11.71
N GLY A 175 0.99 2.96 -11.35
CA GLY A 175 0.44 1.66 -11.73
C GLY A 175 -1.07 1.45 -11.71
N SER A 176 -1.90 2.45 -11.38
CA SER A 176 -3.29 2.59 -11.86
C SER A 176 -4.04 3.61 -11.02
N ALA A 177 -4.34 4.75 -11.63
CA ALA A 177 -5.37 5.63 -11.13
C ALA A 177 -6.74 5.10 -11.56
N PHE A 178 -7.62 4.90 -10.59
CA PHE A 178 -9.00 4.53 -10.85
C PHE A 178 -9.91 5.75 -10.70
N PHE A 179 -10.69 6.03 -11.74
CA PHE A 179 -11.48 7.25 -11.85
C PHE A 179 -12.95 6.94 -11.57
N ILE A 180 -13.54 7.65 -10.63
CA ILE A 180 -14.92 7.46 -10.21
C ILE A 180 -15.70 8.76 -10.35
N GLY A 181 -16.86 8.69 -11.00
CA GLY A 181 -17.82 9.79 -11.07
C GLY A 181 -19.18 9.37 -10.52
N PHE A 182 -20.18 10.24 -10.66
CA PHE A 182 -21.56 9.96 -10.27
C PHE A 182 -22.46 9.80 -11.50
N LYS A 183 -23.33 8.78 -11.51
CA LYS A 183 -24.27 8.50 -12.62
C LYS A 183 -25.11 9.74 -12.95
N GLY A 184 -25.50 9.89 -14.22
CA GLY A 184 -26.35 10.99 -14.70
C GLY A 184 -25.88 11.51 -16.05
N LYS A 185 -26.82 11.71 -17.00
CA LYS A 185 -26.49 12.10 -18.38
C LYS A 185 -25.77 13.45 -18.46
N SER A 186 -26.13 14.39 -17.59
CA SER A 186 -25.55 15.74 -17.54
C SER A 186 -24.69 15.96 -16.28
N ASN A 187 -24.24 14.89 -15.64
CA ASN A 187 -23.35 15.01 -14.48
C ASN A 187 -21.91 15.25 -14.96
N ALA A 188 -21.33 16.41 -14.60
CA ALA A 188 -19.98 16.78 -15.04
C ALA A 188 -18.93 15.74 -14.65
N SER A 189 -19.06 15.11 -13.48
CA SER A 189 -18.14 14.06 -13.04
C SER A 189 -18.22 12.82 -13.93
N ALA A 190 -19.41 12.40 -14.35
CA ALA A 190 -19.57 11.27 -15.27
C ALA A 190 -18.97 11.56 -16.65
N VAL A 191 -19.19 12.76 -17.19
CA VAL A 191 -18.62 13.17 -18.47
C VAL A 191 -17.09 13.17 -18.39
N LEU A 192 -16.54 13.71 -17.30
CA LEU A 192 -15.10 13.80 -17.09
C LEU A 192 -14.46 12.41 -17.03
N VAL A 193 -14.90 11.53 -16.14
CA VAL A 193 -14.21 10.24 -15.93
C VAL A 193 -14.29 9.32 -17.15
N ARG A 194 -15.40 9.38 -17.92
CA ARG A 194 -15.53 8.69 -19.21
C ARG A 194 -14.49 9.15 -20.24
N SER A 195 -14.12 10.42 -20.18
CA SER A 195 -13.16 11.02 -21.10
C SER A 195 -11.71 10.78 -20.67
N VAL A 196 -11.47 10.63 -19.36
CA VAL A 196 -10.13 10.41 -18.79
C VAL A 196 -9.69 8.95 -18.88
N SER A 197 -10.59 7.99 -18.66
CA SER A 197 -10.26 6.56 -18.64
C SER A 197 -11.40 5.68 -19.16
N PRO A 198 -11.13 4.71 -20.06
CA PRO A 198 -12.13 3.70 -20.41
C PRO A 198 -12.45 2.78 -19.22
N ASP A 199 -11.47 2.56 -18.34
CA ASP A 199 -11.63 1.86 -17.07
C ASP A 199 -11.98 2.86 -15.97
N HIS A 200 -13.27 3.07 -15.76
CA HIS A 200 -13.84 4.00 -14.78
C HIS A 200 -15.11 3.40 -14.16
N SER A 201 -15.56 3.99 -13.05
CA SER A 201 -16.85 3.63 -12.44
C SER A 201 -17.74 4.84 -12.21
N LEU A 202 -19.05 4.59 -12.22
CA LEU A 202 -20.05 5.60 -11.93
C LEU A 202 -20.90 5.14 -10.75
N LEU A 203 -20.90 5.92 -9.67
CA LEU A 203 -21.70 5.65 -8.48
C LEU A 203 -23.14 6.10 -8.64
N THR A 204 -24.06 5.32 -8.12
CA THR A 204 -25.49 5.64 -8.08
C THR A 204 -25.76 6.82 -7.15
N ASN A 205 -26.63 7.72 -7.58
CA ASN A 205 -27.02 8.90 -6.80
C ASN A 205 -28.02 8.59 -5.66
N SER A 206 -27.70 7.59 -4.83
CA SER A 206 -28.47 7.26 -3.63
C SER A 206 -27.57 6.60 -2.59
N PHE A 207 -27.84 6.82 -1.30
CA PHE A 207 -27.02 6.27 -0.21
C PHE A 207 -26.92 4.74 -0.26
N THR A 208 -28.01 4.05 -0.58
CA THR A 208 -28.02 2.60 -0.70
C THR A 208 -27.32 2.13 -1.98
N GLY A 209 -27.51 2.85 -3.09
CA GLY A 209 -26.92 2.49 -4.38
C GLY A 209 -25.41 2.67 -4.39
N LEU A 210 -24.90 3.79 -3.87
CA LEU A 210 -23.46 4.08 -3.84
C LEU A 210 -22.70 3.04 -3.02
N LYS A 211 -23.27 2.55 -1.90
CA LYS A 211 -22.62 1.54 -1.06
C LYS A 211 -22.45 0.24 -1.81
N LYS A 212 -23.51 -0.23 -2.48
CA LYS A 212 -23.47 -1.43 -3.32
C LYS A 212 -22.45 -1.27 -4.46
N ASP A 213 -22.43 -0.12 -5.12
CA ASP A 213 -21.48 0.15 -6.20
C ASP A 213 -20.03 0.11 -5.67
N ILE A 214 -19.74 0.73 -4.51
CA ILE A 214 -18.40 0.75 -3.89
C ILE A 214 -17.99 -0.64 -3.39
N GLU A 215 -18.90 -1.41 -2.80
CA GLU A 215 -18.66 -2.80 -2.38
C GLU A 215 -18.20 -3.67 -3.56
N ALA A 216 -18.79 -3.47 -4.74
CA ALA A 216 -18.46 -4.20 -5.96
C ALA A 216 -17.11 -3.80 -6.60
N LEU A 217 -16.52 -2.67 -6.21
CA LEU A 217 -15.20 -2.27 -6.74
C LEU A 217 -14.11 -3.22 -6.26
N LYS A 218 -13.16 -3.54 -7.14
CA LYS A 218 -11.94 -4.25 -6.76
C LYS A 218 -11.00 -3.31 -6.03
N ALA A 219 -10.38 -3.80 -4.96
CA ALA A 219 -9.49 -3.02 -4.09
C ALA A 219 -8.02 -3.05 -4.54
N ASP A 220 -7.76 -3.36 -5.81
CA ASP A 220 -6.45 -3.62 -6.40
C ASP A 220 -5.78 -2.38 -7.02
N CYS A 221 -6.51 -1.29 -7.27
CA CYS A 221 -5.93 -0.09 -7.86
C CYS A 221 -5.04 0.71 -6.88
N GLY A 222 -4.09 1.46 -7.44
CA GLY A 222 -3.09 2.24 -6.69
C GLY A 222 -3.68 3.46 -5.98
N SER A 223 -4.32 4.35 -6.74
CA SER A 223 -4.97 5.58 -6.25
C SER A 223 -6.39 5.71 -6.82
N VAL A 224 -7.33 6.15 -5.99
CA VAL A 224 -8.74 6.36 -6.40
C VAL A 224 -9.06 7.85 -6.44
N TYR A 225 -9.47 8.34 -7.59
CA TYR A 225 -9.89 9.72 -7.79
C TYR A 225 -11.42 9.77 -7.95
N LEU A 226 -12.11 10.21 -6.89
CA LEU A 226 -13.53 10.47 -6.92
C LEU A 226 -13.78 11.90 -7.37
N PHE A 227 -14.57 12.09 -8.43
CA PHE A 227 -15.00 13.40 -8.90
C PHE A 227 -16.44 13.67 -8.46
N GLY A 228 -16.63 14.75 -7.71
CA GLY A 228 -17.95 15.27 -7.32
C GLY A 228 -18.23 16.61 -7.99
N VAL A 229 -19.50 16.98 -8.12
CA VAL A 229 -19.87 18.29 -8.67
C VAL A 229 -20.22 19.26 -7.55
N ASP A 230 -19.56 20.42 -7.52
CA ASP A 230 -19.96 21.55 -6.68
C ASP A 230 -20.43 22.71 -7.55
N LYS A 231 -21.72 23.04 -7.41
CA LYS A 231 -22.39 24.12 -8.15
C LYS A 231 -21.85 25.52 -7.86
N ASN A 232 -21.10 25.69 -6.78
CA ASN A 232 -20.49 26.96 -6.41
C ASN A 232 -19.11 27.16 -7.06
N LEU A 233 -18.51 26.10 -7.62
CA LEU A 233 -17.28 26.20 -8.39
C LEU A 233 -17.60 26.66 -9.81
N LYS A 234 -16.67 27.43 -10.40
CA LYS A 234 -16.74 27.90 -11.80
C LYS A 234 -15.53 27.43 -12.59
N ASP A 235 -14.36 28.03 -12.35
CA ASP A 235 -13.14 27.75 -13.10
C ASP A 235 -12.04 27.19 -12.18
N SER A 236 -12.44 26.38 -11.20
CA SER A 236 -11.55 25.89 -10.15
C SER A 236 -11.95 24.55 -9.62
N PHE A 237 -10.96 23.75 -9.21
CA PHE A 237 -11.14 22.49 -8.52
C PHE A 237 -10.95 22.68 -7.01
N ARG A 238 -11.59 21.82 -6.22
CA ARG A 238 -11.36 21.72 -4.78
C ARG A 238 -11.04 20.29 -4.40
N ILE A 239 -9.84 20.07 -3.88
CA ILE A 239 -9.39 18.79 -3.33
C ILE A 239 -9.88 18.70 -1.88
N GLU A 240 -10.67 17.69 -1.56
CA GLU A 240 -11.14 17.43 -0.20
C GLU A 240 -10.16 16.49 0.51
N LYS A 241 -9.51 16.98 1.56
CA LYS A 241 -8.52 16.21 2.34
C LYS A 241 -9.19 15.24 3.32
N VAL A 242 -10.39 15.58 3.81
CA VAL A 242 -11.06 14.88 4.91
C VAL A 242 -12.51 14.53 4.57
N ALA A 243 -12.93 13.31 4.93
CA ALA A 243 -14.33 12.90 5.03
C ALA A 243 -14.75 12.75 6.50
N GLU A 244 -16.02 12.96 6.81
CA GLU A 244 -16.55 12.83 8.19
C GLU A 244 -17.85 12.02 8.24
N LYS A 245 -17.96 11.05 9.14
CA LYS A 245 -19.19 10.27 9.35
C LYS A 245 -19.33 9.85 10.81
N GLY A 246 -20.49 10.12 11.40
CA GLY A 246 -20.79 9.74 12.78
C GLY A 246 -19.80 10.33 13.81
N GLY A 247 -19.28 11.54 13.56
CA GLY A 247 -18.27 12.19 14.41
C GLY A 247 -16.83 11.70 14.22
N SER A 248 -16.62 10.65 13.42
CA SER A 248 -15.28 10.19 13.04
C SER A 248 -14.81 10.91 11.78
N ARG A 249 -13.51 11.16 11.68
CA ARG A 249 -12.85 11.77 10.51
C ARG A 249 -11.88 10.79 9.87
N PHE A 250 -11.83 10.80 8.54
CA PHE A 250 -10.91 9.99 7.77
C PHE A 250 -10.20 10.88 6.75
N GLU A 251 -8.88 10.82 6.72
CA GLU A 251 -8.04 11.63 5.86
C GLU A 251 -7.44 10.77 4.72
N THR A 252 -7.24 11.38 3.56
CA THR A 252 -6.50 10.74 2.47
C THR A 252 -5.02 10.61 2.80
N CYS A 253 -4.39 9.50 2.39
CA CYS A 253 -2.93 9.36 2.44
C CYS A 253 -2.24 9.87 1.17
N LEU A 254 -3.01 10.34 0.17
CA LEU A 254 -2.46 10.95 -1.04
C LEU A 254 -1.93 12.35 -0.73
N ASP A 255 -0.81 12.72 -1.36
CA ASP A 255 -0.20 14.05 -1.20
C ASP A 255 -1.05 15.11 -1.92
N THR A 256 -2.01 15.68 -1.18
CA THR A 256 -2.94 16.70 -1.70
C THR A 256 -2.24 18.00 -2.11
N ASP A 257 -1.09 18.32 -1.53
CA ASP A 257 -0.31 19.51 -1.88
C ASP A 257 0.47 19.30 -3.19
N ALA A 258 1.06 18.12 -3.37
CA ALA A 258 1.67 17.75 -4.64
C ALA A 258 0.63 17.73 -5.76
N LEU A 259 -0.53 17.10 -5.52
CA LEU A 259 -1.63 17.06 -6.47
C LEU A 259 -2.13 18.47 -6.84
N ARG A 260 -2.31 19.35 -5.85
CA ARG A 260 -2.66 20.76 -6.08
C ARG A 260 -1.64 21.44 -6.99
N LYS A 261 -0.35 21.31 -6.68
CA LYS A 261 0.73 21.93 -7.46
C LYS A 261 0.75 21.43 -8.91
N GLN A 262 0.51 20.14 -9.14
CA GLN A 262 0.46 19.56 -10.50
C GLN A 262 -0.74 20.09 -11.31
N LEU A 263 -1.92 20.21 -10.68
CA LEU A 263 -3.11 20.79 -11.30
C LEU A 263 -2.89 22.28 -11.64
N GLU A 264 -2.32 23.04 -10.70
CA GLU A 264 -1.99 24.46 -10.91
C GLU A 264 -0.95 24.67 -12.02
N ALA A 265 0.09 23.83 -12.07
CA ALA A 265 1.09 23.86 -13.14
C ALA A 265 0.49 23.60 -14.53
N SER A 266 -0.64 22.89 -14.59
CA SER A 266 -1.40 22.62 -15.81
C SER A 266 -2.48 23.67 -16.10
N GLY A 267 -2.47 24.79 -15.35
CA GLY A 267 -3.39 25.90 -15.51
C GLY A 267 -4.77 25.70 -14.87
N ILE A 268 -4.95 24.70 -14.00
CA ILE A 268 -6.21 24.45 -13.29
C ILE A 268 -6.12 25.09 -11.90
N ARG A 269 -6.90 26.15 -11.65
CA ARG A 269 -6.97 26.78 -10.33
C ARG A 269 -7.48 25.77 -9.30
N THR A 270 -6.71 25.50 -8.26
CA THR A 270 -7.04 24.44 -7.30
C THR A 270 -6.86 24.91 -5.87
N CYS A 271 -7.75 24.49 -4.95
CA CYS A 271 -7.55 24.65 -3.51
C CYS A 271 -7.70 23.32 -2.77
N VAL A 272 -7.11 23.22 -1.59
CA VAL A 272 -7.28 22.08 -0.67
C VAL A 272 -8.22 22.50 0.46
N SER A 273 -9.17 21.63 0.79
CA SER A 273 -10.17 21.83 1.84
C SER A 273 -10.04 20.74 2.90
N GLU A 274 -9.92 21.16 4.16
CA GLU A 274 -9.98 20.28 5.33
C GLU A 274 -11.37 20.24 5.96
N ARG A 275 -12.32 21.00 5.41
CA ARG A 275 -13.70 21.06 5.89
C ARG A 275 -14.49 19.96 5.17
N PRO A 276 -15.00 18.94 5.88
CA PRO A 276 -15.76 17.88 5.25
C PRO A 276 -16.95 18.44 4.46
N THR A 277 -17.11 17.96 3.23
CA THR A 277 -18.31 18.26 2.46
C THR A 277 -19.53 17.60 3.09
N LYS A 278 -20.73 17.94 2.61
CA LYS A 278 -21.99 17.35 3.09
C LYS A 278 -22.60 16.48 1.99
N TYR A 279 -23.63 15.70 2.34
CA TYR A 279 -24.39 14.87 1.40
C TYR A 279 -23.59 13.70 0.80
N LEU A 280 -23.99 13.27 -0.39
CA LEU A 280 -23.60 12.03 -1.04
C LEU A 280 -22.10 11.94 -1.37
N CYS A 281 -21.47 13.07 -1.72
CA CYS A 281 -20.04 13.10 -2.04
C CYS A 281 -19.20 12.75 -0.80
N ASN A 282 -19.58 13.24 0.39
CA ASN A 282 -18.90 12.88 1.63
C ASN A 282 -19.13 11.40 1.99
N GLU A 283 -20.36 10.90 1.84
CA GLU A 283 -20.62 9.48 2.10
C GLU A 283 -19.80 8.57 1.18
N ALA A 284 -19.78 8.87 -0.13
CA ALA A 284 -18.98 8.11 -1.09
C ALA A 284 -17.49 8.20 -0.78
N TYR A 285 -16.99 9.40 -0.45
CA TYR A 285 -15.59 9.60 -0.12
C TYR A 285 -15.19 8.83 1.15
N TRP A 286 -16.03 8.86 2.18
CA TRP A 286 -15.85 8.09 3.41
C TRP A 286 -15.73 6.58 3.14
N GLU A 287 -16.67 6.01 2.38
CA GLU A 287 -16.67 4.58 2.08
C GLU A 287 -15.46 4.17 1.21
N LEU A 288 -15.06 5.01 0.25
CA LEU A 288 -13.85 4.78 -0.55
C LEU A 288 -12.57 4.87 0.30
N LEU A 289 -12.43 5.87 1.16
CA LEU A 289 -11.28 5.99 2.06
C LEU A 289 -11.13 4.74 2.94
N ARG A 290 -12.23 4.23 3.49
CA ARG A 290 -12.21 2.99 4.27
C ARG A 290 -11.83 1.78 3.42
N LYS A 291 -12.47 1.60 2.27
CA LYS A 291 -12.23 0.43 1.40
C LYS A 291 -10.83 0.39 0.83
N PHE A 292 -10.27 1.54 0.47
CA PHE A 292 -8.96 1.66 -0.18
C PHE A 292 -7.83 2.05 0.78
N GLY A 293 -8.08 2.03 2.10
CA GLY A 293 -7.05 2.29 3.12
C GLY A 293 -6.45 3.70 3.04
N GLY A 294 -7.28 4.71 2.83
CA GLY A 294 -6.88 6.11 2.71
C GLY A 294 -6.45 6.55 1.30
N ARG A 295 -6.29 5.62 0.34
CA ARG A 295 -5.77 5.90 -1.01
C ARG A 295 -6.81 6.45 -1.99
N ALA A 296 -7.84 7.10 -1.47
CA ALA A 296 -8.84 7.79 -2.27
C ALA A 296 -8.72 9.30 -2.03
N VAL A 297 -9.04 10.10 -3.04
CA VAL A 297 -9.20 11.56 -2.89
C VAL A 297 -10.46 12.01 -3.63
N LEU A 298 -11.22 12.91 -3.00
CA LEU A 298 -12.36 13.56 -3.62
C LEU A 298 -11.91 14.91 -4.20
N ILE A 299 -12.21 15.12 -5.47
CA ILE A 299 -12.01 16.38 -6.18
C ILE A 299 -13.38 16.90 -6.61
N HIS A 300 -13.80 18.02 -6.03
CA HIS A 300 -14.96 18.74 -6.55
C HIS A 300 -14.58 19.55 -7.79
N ILE A 301 -15.38 19.37 -8.82
CA ILE A 301 -15.31 20.09 -10.09
C ILE A 301 -16.57 20.93 -10.28
N PRO A 302 -16.51 21.97 -11.12
CA PRO A 302 -17.68 22.77 -11.44
C PRO A 302 -18.71 22.01 -12.29
N THR A 303 -19.86 22.63 -12.49
CA THR A 303 -20.89 22.09 -13.40
C THR A 303 -20.46 22.21 -14.86
N ILE A 304 -21.05 21.37 -15.74
CA ILE A 304 -20.74 21.31 -17.19
C ILE A 304 -20.71 22.69 -17.86
N ARG A 305 -21.55 23.64 -17.42
CA ARG A 305 -21.59 25.00 -17.98
C ARG A 305 -20.25 25.74 -17.91
N TYR A 306 -19.41 25.40 -16.94
CA TYR A 306 -18.10 25.99 -16.73
C TYR A 306 -16.96 24.99 -17.01
N ASN A 307 -17.26 23.85 -17.66
CA ASN A 307 -16.23 22.90 -18.02
C ASN A 307 -15.39 23.45 -19.18
N ASP A 308 -14.08 23.45 -18.97
CA ASP A 308 -13.08 23.62 -20.03
C ASP A 308 -12.84 22.24 -20.68
N GLU A 309 -13.02 22.17 -22.00
CA GLU A 309 -12.86 20.94 -22.79
C GLU A 309 -11.43 20.36 -22.73
N SER A 310 -10.44 21.15 -22.28
CA SER A 310 -9.05 20.69 -22.12
C SER A 310 -8.79 19.90 -20.83
N TRP A 311 -9.69 19.92 -19.84
CA TRP A 311 -9.46 19.26 -18.55
C TRP A 311 -9.23 17.74 -18.65
N PRO A 312 -9.98 16.96 -19.45
CA PRO A 312 -9.72 15.53 -19.58
C PRO A 312 -8.26 15.25 -19.97
N ALA A 313 -7.74 15.94 -20.99
CA ALA A 313 -6.36 15.75 -21.45
C ALA A 313 -5.33 16.13 -20.37
N LYS A 314 -5.54 17.26 -19.68
CA LYS A 314 -4.69 17.69 -18.56
C LYS A 314 -4.69 16.67 -17.43
N LEU A 315 -5.86 16.16 -17.05
CA LEU A 315 -5.99 15.16 -15.98
C LEU A 315 -5.40 13.82 -16.36
N THR A 316 -5.54 13.38 -17.61
CA THR A 316 -4.88 12.18 -18.12
C THR A 316 -3.36 12.29 -17.98
N GLN A 317 -2.76 13.46 -18.21
CA GLN A 317 -1.31 13.68 -18.05
C GLN A 317 -0.85 13.73 -16.59
N ILE A 318 -1.71 14.21 -15.68
CA ILE A 318 -1.35 14.40 -14.26
C ILE A 318 -1.59 13.14 -13.43
N LEU A 319 -2.65 12.41 -13.75
CA LEU A 319 -3.20 11.35 -12.90
C LEU A 319 -2.96 9.95 -13.45
N ARG A 320 -2.29 9.80 -14.58
CA ARG A 320 -1.81 8.49 -15.08
C ARG A 320 -0.30 8.51 -15.21
#